data_AF-A0A920HAV8-F1
#
_entry.id   AF-A0A920HAV8-F1
#
_cell.length_a   1.000
_cell.length_b   1.000
_cell.length_c   1.000
_cell.angle_alpha   90.00
_cell.angle_beta   90.00
_cell.angle_gamma   90.00
#
_symmetry.space_group_name_H-M   'P 1'
#
loop_
_entity.id
_entity.type
_entity.pdbx_description
1 polymer ?
#
loop_
_entity_poly.entity_id
_entity_poly.type
_entity_poly.pdbx_seq_one_letter_code
_entity_poly.pdbx_strand_id
1 'polypeptide(L)'
;MDREYLEDLDEESLFRIQNTISEIIKERNFKKGDIEAIVDSSFDIAFPKNDSLGLNPWVEGSMLICPGARIDKTQTKHICKFVVVEEDWSWESGHMVNDVIRRDQSSKRFKQQSITLISPFEGMSVQVISQKSQNGKHLVDNVESFIFTNGGLDKVMTKSSRSREH
;
A
#
# COMPACT_ATOMS: atom_id res chain seq x y z
N MET A 1 -20.81 -12.81 -14.30
CA MET A 1 -21.50 -12.00 -15.30
C MET A 1 -20.65 -12.13 -16.55
N ASP A 2 -21.21 -12.72 -17.60
CA ASP A 2 -20.42 -13.11 -18.76
C ASP A 2 -20.12 -11.88 -19.62
N ARG A 3 -18.92 -11.83 -20.21
CA ARG A 3 -18.44 -10.68 -21.00
C ARG A 3 -19.39 -10.31 -22.13
N GLU A 4 -20.03 -11.31 -22.76
CA GLU A 4 -21.03 -11.11 -23.82
C GLU A 4 -22.21 -10.24 -23.34
N TYR A 5 -22.61 -10.35 -22.06
CA TYR A 5 -23.68 -9.52 -21.51
C TYR A 5 -23.25 -8.07 -21.28
N LEU A 6 -21.96 -7.83 -21.00
CA LEU A 6 -21.42 -6.48 -20.78
C LEU A 6 -21.19 -5.72 -22.09
N GLU A 7 -20.87 -6.43 -23.18
CA GLU A 7 -20.61 -5.83 -24.49
C GLU A 7 -21.86 -5.18 -25.11
N ASP A 8 -23.06 -5.63 -24.74
CA ASP A 8 -24.34 -5.09 -25.21
C ASP A 8 -24.83 -3.86 -24.40
N LEU A 9 -24.12 -3.47 -23.34
CA LEU A 9 -24.51 -2.34 -22.48
C LEU A 9 -23.95 -1.02 -22.99
N ASP A 10 -24.71 0.05 -22.78
CA ASP A 10 -24.21 1.41 -22.98
C ASP A 10 -23.20 1.82 -21.88
N GLU A 11 -22.40 2.84 -22.17
CA GLU A 11 -21.36 3.33 -21.26
C GLU A 11 -21.94 3.71 -19.89
N GLU A 12 -23.12 4.34 -19.85
CA GLU A 12 -23.78 4.72 -18.59
C GLU A 12 -24.09 3.49 -17.73
N SER A 13 -24.62 2.42 -18.32
CA SER A 13 -24.90 1.17 -17.62
C SER A 13 -23.63 0.50 -17.13
N LEU A 14 -22.56 0.52 -17.91
CA LEU A 14 -21.25 -0.01 -17.52
C LEU A 14 -20.67 0.75 -16.32
N PHE A 15 -20.68 2.08 -16.35
CA PHE A 15 -20.24 2.90 -15.23
C PHE A 15 -21.11 2.67 -13.99
N ARG A 16 -22.44 2.53 -14.15
CA ARG A 16 -23.33 2.22 -13.03
C ARG A 16 -23.00 0.86 -12.40
N ILE A 17 -22.74 -0.17 -13.21
CA ILE A 17 -22.33 -1.49 -12.72
C ILE A 17 -20.99 -1.40 -11.98
N GLN A 18 -20.00 -0.71 -12.55
CA GLN A 18 -18.70 -0.51 -11.91
C GLN A 18 -18.84 0.19 -10.55
N ASN A 19 -19.63 1.26 -10.49
CA ASN A 19 -19.90 1.99 -9.25
C ASN A 19 -20.61 1.10 -8.23
N THR A 20 -21.63 0.34 -8.66
CA THR A 20 -22.38 -0.58 -7.79
C THR A 20 -21.47 -1.69 -7.24
N ILE A 21 -20.60 -2.27 -8.06
CA ILE A 21 -19.62 -3.29 -7.63
C ILE A 21 -18.67 -2.68 -6.59
N SER A 22 -18.15 -1.47 -6.88
CA SER A 22 -17.24 -0.75 -5.98
C SER A 22 -17.91 -0.43 -4.63
N GLU A 23 -19.17 0.01 -4.65
CA GLU A 23 -19.98 0.26 -3.46
C GLU A 23 -20.22 -1.02 -2.66
N ILE A 24 -20.58 -2.14 -3.31
CA ILE A 24 -20.76 -3.43 -2.64
C ILE A 24 -19.46 -3.91 -2.00
N ILE A 25 -18.32 -3.75 -2.67
CA ILE A 25 -17.01 -4.12 -2.11
C ILE A 25 -16.71 -3.25 -0.89
N LYS A 26 -16.86 -1.93 -1.00
CA LYS A 26 -16.73 -0.99 0.12
C LYS A 26 -17.64 -1.39 1.28
N GLU A 27 -18.92 -1.61 1.03
CA GLU A 27 -19.89 -2.01 2.04
C GLU A 27 -19.54 -3.34 2.71
N ARG A 28 -19.05 -4.33 1.96
CA ARG A 28 -18.61 -5.62 2.53
C ARG A 28 -17.39 -5.46 3.42
N ASN A 29 -16.45 -4.59 3.02
CA ASN A 29 -15.30 -4.22 3.83
C ASN A 29 -15.74 -3.51 5.13
N PHE A 30 -16.70 -2.58 5.04
CA PHE A 30 -17.26 -1.90 6.22
C PHE A 30 -18.09 -2.82 7.13
N LYS A 31 -18.97 -3.66 6.56
CA LYS A 31 -19.86 -4.59 7.30
C LYS A 31 -19.11 -5.71 8.01
N LYS A 32 -17.88 -6.06 7.57
CA LYS A 32 -16.98 -6.94 8.34
C LYS A 32 -16.55 -6.32 9.68
N GLY A 33 -16.82 -5.04 9.90
CA GLY A 33 -16.97 -4.48 11.25
C GLY A 33 -15.67 -4.24 12.01
N ASP A 34 -14.50 -4.26 11.36
CA ASP A 34 -13.27 -4.04 12.12
C ASP A 34 -12.13 -3.45 11.30
N ILE A 35 -12.37 -2.29 10.67
CA ILE A 35 -11.27 -1.51 10.05
C ILE A 35 -10.19 -1.24 11.10
N GLU A 36 -10.57 -0.95 12.34
CA GLU A 36 -9.63 -0.74 13.44
C GLU A 36 -8.86 -2.03 13.78
N ALA A 37 -9.48 -3.20 13.96
CA ALA A 37 -8.69 -4.42 14.20
C ALA A 37 -7.92 -4.90 12.98
N ILE A 38 -8.38 -4.65 11.76
CA ILE A 38 -7.58 -4.89 10.55
C ILE A 38 -6.32 -4.03 10.62
N VAL A 39 -6.45 -2.74 10.93
CA VAL A 39 -5.28 -1.85 11.10
C VAL A 39 -4.39 -2.35 12.23
N ASP A 40 -4.94 -2.65 13.40
CA ASP A 40 -4.17 -3.07 14.57
C ASP A 40 -3.42 -4.37 14.32
N SER A 41 -4.10 -5.39 13.80
CA SER A 41 -3.46 -6.66 13.40
C SER A 41 -2.44 -6.46 12.27
N SER A 42 -2.71 -5.54 11.33
CA SER A 42 -1.76 -5.19 10.27
C SER A 42 -0.50 -4.55 10.81
N PHE A 43 -0.56 -3.74 11.87
CA PHE A 43 0.64 -3.21 12.53
C PHE A 43 1.50 -4.34 13.11
N ASP A 44 0.89 -5.32 13.76
CA ASP A 44 1.61 -6.46 14.35
C ASP A 44 2.26 -7.35 13.27
N ILE A 45 1.54 -7.60 12.17
CA ILE A 45 2.02 -8.39 11.03
C ILE A 45 3.10 -7.65 10.25
N ALA A 46 2.88 -6.37 9.92
CA ALA A 46 3.79 -5.60 9.09
C ALA A 46 5.12 -5.32 9.82
N PHE A 47 5.08 -5.12 11.13
CA PHE A 47 6.22 -4.65 11.91
C PHE A 47 6.63 -5.59 13.05
N PRO A 48 6.98 -6.85 12.78
CA PRO A 48 7.25 -7.87 13.81
C PRO A 48 8.55 -7.62 14.59
N LYS A 49 9.34 -6.59 14.23
CA LYS A 49 10.60 -6.21 14.89
C LYS A 49 10.66 -4.69 15.06
N ASN A 50 11.24 -4.24 16.18
CA ASN A 50 11.28 -2.83 16.59
C ASN A 50 11.95 -1.87 15.59
N ASP A 51 12.74 -2.36 14.62
CA ASP A 51 13.41 -1.56 13.59
C ASP A 51 13.09 -2.00 12.14
N SER A 52 11.98 -2.72 11.93
CA SER A 52 11.54 -3.12 10.59
C SER A 52 10.95 -1.94 9.82
N LEU A 53 11.30 -1.82 8.54
CA LEU A 53 10.67 -0.90 7.59
C LEU A 53 9.28 -1.37 7.12
N GLY A 54 8.79 -2.51 7.61
CA GLY A 54 7.51 -3.07 7.21
C GLY A 54 7.66 -4.16 6.15
N LEU A 55 6.68 -5.06 6.11
CA LEU A 55 6.50 -6.00 5.01
C LEU A 55 6.12 -5.28 3.70
N ASN A 56 6.12 -6.01 2.58
CA ASN A 56 5.51 -5.53 1.33
C ASN A 56 3.99 -5.52 1.47
N PRO A 57 3.26 -4.76 0.65
CA PRO A 57 1.81 -4.73 0.71
C PRO A 57 1.23 -6.11 0.41
N TRP A 58 0.06 -6.40 0.98
CA TRP A 58 -0.65 -7.65 0.79
C TRP A 58 -2.15 -7.42 0.75
N VAL A 59 -2.90 -8.41 0.27
CA VAL A 59 -4.37 -8.35 0.24
C VAL A 59 -4.92 -9.03 1.49
N GLU A 60 -5.76 -8.32 2.23
CA GLU A 60 -6.53 -8.85 3.37
C GLU A 60 -8.02 -8.73 3.04
N GLY A 61 -8.67 -9.85 2.75
CA GLY A 61 -10.05 -9.86 2.25
C GLY A 61 -10.17 -9.14 0.91
N SER A 62 -10.86 -7.99 0.89
CA SER A 62 -11.02 -7.14 -0.30
C SER A 62 -10.35 -5.77 -0.13
N MET A 63 -9.33 -5.69 0.72
CA MET A 63 -8.54 -4.51 0.97
C MET A 63 -7.07 -4.80 0.65
N LEU A 64 -6.41 -3.80 0.09
CA LEU A 64 -4.97 -3.79 -0.05
C LEU A 64 -4.36 -3.09 1.16
N ILE A 65 -3.53 -3.80 1.92
CA ILE A 65 -2.80 -3.29 3.08
C ILE A 65 -1.44 -2.76 2.63
N CYS A 66 -1.18 -1.49 2.88
CA CYS A 66 0.03 -0.78 2.44
C CYS A 66 0.84 -0.27 3.65
N PRO A 67 1.83 -1.05 4.12
CA PRO A 67 2.71 -0.60 5.20
C PRO A 67 3.67 0.51 4.77
N GLY A 68 3.84 1.51 5.62
CA GLY A 68 4.85 2.56 5.48
C GLY A 68 5.68 2.71 6.74
N ALA A 69 6.95 3.07 6.61
CA ALA A 69 7.79 3.38 7.76
C ALA A 69 8.90 4.37 7.46
N ARG A 70 9.25 5.13 8.49
CA ARG A 70 10.47 5.93 8.59
C ARG A 70 11.14 5.66 9.92
N ILE A 71 12.45 5.39 9.87
CA ILE A 71 13.27 5.17 11.05
C ILE A 71 14.53 6.03 10.95
N ASP A 72 14.64 7.01 11.84
CA ASP A 72 15.81 7.86 11.94
C ASP A 72 16.99 7.04 12.50
N LYS A 73 18.17 7.18 11.88
CA LYS A 73 19.43 6.57 12.34
C LYS A 73 20.31 7.61 13.04
N THR A 74 20.24 8.86 12.60
CA THR A 74 20.83 10.05 13.24
C THR A 74 19.89 11.24 13.01
N GLN A 75 20.21 12.42 13.54
CA GLN A 75 19.45 13.66 13.28
C GLN A 75 19.36 14.03 11.78
N THR A 76 20.31 13.55 10.97
CA THR A 76 20.40 13.91 9.55
C THR A 76 20.23 12.71 8.62
N LYS A 77 19.96 11.51 9.14
CA LYS A 77 19.85 10.28 8.36
C LYS A 77 18.67 9.46 8.80
N HIS A 78 17.89 8.97 7.83
CA HIS A 78 16.84 8.00 8.06
C HIS A 78 16.77 6.98 6.94
N ILE A 79 16.12 5.86 7.22
CA ILE A 79 15.68 4.91 6.21
C ILE A 79 14.16 4.96 6.15
N CYS A 80 13.60 4.82 4.96
CA CYS A 80 12.15 4.79 4.80
C CYS A 80 11.72 3.81 3.71
N LYS A 81 10.49 3.33 3.85
CA LYS A 81 9.82 2.45 2.90
C LYS A 81 8.36 2.88 2.83
N PHE A 82 7.87 3.16 1.63
CA PHE A 82 6.51 3.62 1.40
C PHE A 82 5.93 3.00 0.15
N VAL A 83 4.60 2.98 0.07
CA VAL A 83 3.85 2.41 -1.05
C VAL A 83 3.27 3.54 -1.90
N VAL A 84 3.50 3.45 -3.20
CA VAL A 84 2.85 4.23 -4.26
C VAL A 84 1.78 3.34 -4.90
N VAL A 85 0.61 3.90 -5.13
CA VAL A 85 -0.51 3.26 -5.83
C VAL A 85 -0.80 4.11 -7.05
N GLU A 86 -0.70 3.51 -8.24
CA GLU A 86 -0.62 4.24 -9.51
C GLU A 86 0.51 5.28 -9.51
N GLU A 87 0.14 6.56 -9.43
CA GLU A 87 1.07 7.69 -9.48
C GLU A 87 1.19 8.42 -8.13
N ASP A 88 0.32 8.08 -7.17
CA ASP A 88 0.20 8.77 -5.89
C ASP A 88 0.78 7.94 -4.75
N TRP A 89 1.26 8.60 -3.70
CA TRP A 89 1.50 7.88 -2.45
C TRP A 89 0.19 7.25 -1.96
N SER A 90 0.29 6.08 -1.35
CA SER A 90 -0.89 5.34 -0.86
C SER A 90 -1.83 6.21 -0.01
N TRP A 91 -1.29 7.08 0.86
CA TRP A 91 -2.09 7.99 1.70
C TRP A 91 -2.69 9.21 0.96
N GLU A 92 -2.30 9.43 -0.29
CA GLU A 92 -2.82 10.47 -1.19
C GLU A 92 -3.76 9.90 -2.27
N SER A 93 -3.80 8.57 -2.42
CA SER A 93 -4.59 7.89 -3.44
C SER A 93 -6.09 8.16 -3.30
N GLY A 94 -6.77 8.40 -4.43
CA GLY A 94 -8.23 8.44 -4.50
C GLY A 94 -8.92 7.13 -4.08
N HIS A 95 -8.17 6.03 -3.97
CA HIS A 95 -8.64 4.73 -3.51
C HIS A 95 -8.35 4.46 -2.03
N MET A 96 -7.79 5.44 -1.31
CA MET A 96 -7.55 5.35 0.13
C MET A 96 -8.88 5.27 0.88
N VAL A 97 -8.97 4.25 1.74
CA VAL A 97 -10.11 4.04 2.66
C VAL A 97 -9.76 4.53 4.05
N ASN A 98 -8.53 4.27 4.52
CA ASN A 98 -8.04 4.72 5.82
C ASN A 98 -6.51 4.82 5.80
N ASP A 99 -5.95 5.73 6.59
CA ASP A 99 -4.51 5.79 6.87
C ASP A 99 -4.31 6.04 8.36
N VAL A 100 -3.55 5.16 9.00
CA VAL A 100 -3.25 5.27 10.43
C VAL A 100 -1.75 5.33 10.63
N ILE A 101 -1.30 6.34 11.38
CA ILE A 101 0.11 6.60 11.66
C ILE A 101 0.37 6.43 13.16
N ARG A 102 1.32 5.56 13.51
CA ARG A 102 1.84 5.41 14.88
C ARG A 102 3.27 5.98 14.93
N ARG A 103 3.51 6.89 15.89
CA ARG A 103 4.81 7.54 16.10
C ARG A 103 5.34 7.18 17.48
N ASP A 104 6.59 6.74 17.52
CA ASP A 104 7.32 6.58 18.77
C ASP A 104 8.30 7.75 18.93
N GLN A 105 7.98 8.64 19.88
CA GLN A 105 8.82 9.76 20.27
C GLN A 105 9.62 9.49 21.56
N SER A 106 9.41 8.34 22.20
CA SER A 106 10.08 8.00 23.47
C SER A 106 11.56 7.62 23.28
N SER A 107 11.91 7.23 22.06
CA SER A 107 13.27 6.87 21.67
C SER A 107 14.09 8.09 21.24
N LYS A 108 15.42 8.05 21.44
CA LYS A 108 16.37 9.07 20.91
C LYS A 108 16.34 9.22 19.39
N ARG A 109 15.64 8.31 18.69
CA ARG A 109 15.51 8.24 17.23
C ARG A 109 14.02 8.22 16.87
N PHE A 110 13.61 9.18 16.06
CA PHE A 110 12.22 9.24 15.59
C PHE A 110 11.88 7.98 14.79
N LYS A 111 10.76 7.36 15.13
CA LYS A 111 10.18 6.24 14.39
C LYS A 111 8.73 6.54 14.08
N GLN A 112 8.38 6.37 12.80
CA GLN A 112 7.01 6.45 12.31
C GLN A 112 6.70 5.17 11.54
N GLN A 113 5.55 4.60 11.83
CA GLN A 113 4.96 3.49 11.08
C GLN A 113 3.56 3.87 10.66
N SER A 114 3.14 3.44 9.49
CA SER A 114 1.80 3.65 8.96
C SER A 114 1.26 2.38 8.35
N ILE A 115 -0.06 2.27 8.38
CA ILE A 115 -0.83 1.31 7.60
C ILE A 115 -1.86 2.12 6.82
N THR A 116 -1.72 2.13 5.49
CA THR A 116 -2.74 2.65 4.60
C THR A 116 -3.58 1.50 4.07
N LEU A 117 -4.89 1.64 4.12
CA LEU A 117 -5.85 0.72 3.53
C LEU A 117 -6.34 1.28 2.20
N ILE A 118 -6.19 0.50 1.13
CA ILE A 118 -6.59 0.85 -0.22
C ILE A 118 -7.73 -0.08 -0.67
N SER A 119 -8.71 0.46 -1.39
CA SER A 119 -9.70 -0.33 -2.13
C SER A 119 -9.13 -0.68 -3.51
N PRO A 120 -8.62 -1.90 -3.74
CA PRO A 120 -7.97 -2.24 -4.99
C PRO A 120 -8.97 -2.40 -6.14
N PHE A 121 -8.48 -2.29 -7.37
CA PHE A 121 -9.20 -2.63 -8.61
C PHE A 121 -8.29 -3.47 -9.53
N GLU A 122 -8.89 -4.21 -10.45
CA GLU A 122 -8.16 -5.07 -11.37
C GLU A 122 -7.17 -4.28 -12.24
N GLY A 123 -5.91 -4.71 -12.25
CA GLY A 123 -4.83 -4.03 -12.96
C GLY A 123 -4.17 -2.90 -12.18
N MET A 124 -4.60 -2.61 -10.94
CA MET A 124 -4.01 -1.55 -10.11
C MET A 124 -2.51 -1.78 -9.94
N SER A 125 -1.71 -0.78 -10.29
CA SER A 125 -0.26 -0.80 -10.16
C SER A 125 0.15 -0.36 -8.75
N VAL A 126 1.05 -1.12 -8.13
CA VAL A 126 1.52 -0.86 -6.76
C VAL A 126 3.04 -0.93 -6.74
N GLN A 127 3.67 0.09 -6.18
CA GLN A 127 5.13 0.14 -6.05
C GLN A 127 5.54 0.35 -4.61
N VAL A 128 6.55 -0.38 -4.19
CA VAL A 128 7.17 -0.26 -2.88
C VAL A 128 8.52 0.39 -3.05
N ILE A 129 8.65 1.61 -2.54
CA ILE A 129 9.87 2.41 -2.67
C ILE A 129 10.61 2.40 -1.33
N SER A 130 11.78 1.77 -1.31
CA SER A 130 12.70 1.82 -0.18
C SER A 130 13.80 2.84 -0.45
N GLN A 131 14.05 3.74 0.50
CA GLN A 131 15.00 4.84 0.35
C GLN A 131 15.85 5.03 1.60
N LYS A 132 17.01 5.65 1.39
CA LYS A 132 17.87 6.17 2.45
C LYS A 132 17.95 7.68 2.28
N SER A 133 17.71 8.41 3.36
CA SER A 133 17.87 9.86 3.37
C SER A 133 19.12 10.26 4.12
N GLN A 134 19.83 11.25 3.59
CA GLN A 134 20.95 11.89 4.25
C GLN A 134 20.96 13.38 3.92
N ASN A 135 21.03 14.22 4.96
CA ASN A 135 21.06 15.69 4.83
C ASN A 135 19.92 16.23 3.93
N GLY A 136 18.71 15.71 4.12
CA GLY A 136 17.51 16.11 3.38
C GLY A 136 17.36 15.50 1.98
N LYS A 137 18.38 14.80 1.45
CA LYS A 137 18.31 14.15 0.13
C LYS A 137 17.90 12.70 0.27
N HIS A 138 16.87 12.27 -0.46
CA HIS A 138 16.44 10.88 -0.54
C HIS A 138 17.10 10.18 -1.73
N LEU A 139 17.71 9.03 -1.47
CA LEU A 139 18.30 8.15 -2.46
C LEU A 139 17.50 6.84 -2.49
N VAL A 140 16.95 6.51 -3.66
CA VAL A 140 16.20 5.26 -3.85
C VAL A 140 17.16 4.08 -3.77
N ASP A 141 16.87 3.15 -2.85
CA ASP A 141 17.65 1.93 -2.63
C ASP A 141 17.10 0.79 -3.48
N ASN A 142 15.79 0.59 -3.43
CA ASN A 142 15.07 -0.50 -4.08
C ASN A 142 13.63 -0.08 -4.42
N VAL A 143 13.13 -0.56 -5.55
CA VAL A 143 11.74 -0.46 -5.99
C VAL A 143 11.23 -1.87 -6.30
N GLU A 144 10.15 -2.29 -5.66
CA GLU A 144 9.43 -3.52 -6.01
C GLU A 144 8.08 -3.15 -6.59
N SER A 145 7.75 -3.69 -7.76
CA SER A 145 6.49 -3.40 -8.46
C SER A 145 5.59 -4.62 -8.45
N PHE A 146 4.31 -4.38 -8.23
CA PHE A 146 3.24 -5.35 -8.18
C PHE A 146 2.06 -4.88 -9.02
N ILE A 147 1.22 -5.82 -9.42
CA ILE A 147 -0.07 -5.56 -10.04
C ILE A 147 -1.15 -6.32 -9.26
N PHE A 148 -2.29 -5.67 -9.03
CA PHE A 148 -3.43 -6.33 -8.43
C PHE A 148 -4.23 -7.10 -9.50
N THR A 149 -4.38 -8.39 -9.30
CA THR A 149 -4.97 -9.31 -10.28
C THR A 149 -5.77 -10.38 -9.55
N ASN A 150 -7.04 -10.55 -9.93
CA ASN A 150 -7.92 -11.60 -9.40
C ASN A 150 -7.96 -11.70 -7.85
N GLY A 151 -7.92 -10.57 -7.15
CA GLY A 151 -7.94 -10.55 -5.69
C GLY A 151 -6.58 -10.79 -5.02
N GLY A 152 -5.50 -10.87 -5.79
CA GLY A 152 -4.13 -11.03 -5.31
C GLY A 152 -3.21 -9.89 -5.73
N LEU A 153 -1.98 -9.91 -5.21
CA LEU A 153 -0.88 -9.04 -5.64
C LEU A 153 0.21 -9.89 -6.29
N ASP A 154 0.37 -9.74 -7.59
CA ASP A 154 1.43 -10.41 -8.35
C ASP A 154 2.64 -9.51 -8.48
N LYS A 155 3.82 -10.02 -8.12
CA LYS A 155 5.07 -9.27 -8.23
C LYS A 155 5.55 -9.26 -9.68
N VAL A 156 5.72 -8.07 -10.24
CA VAL A 156 6.08 -7.87 -11.66
C VAL A 156 7.55 -7.52 -11.83
N MET A 157 8.14 -6.76 -10.91
CA MET A 157 9.52 -6.27 -11.07
C MET A 157 10.22 -6.02 -9.73
N THR A 158 11.55 -6.06 -9.75
CA THR A 158 12.40 -5.48 -8.70
C THR A 158 13.56 -4.74 -9.33
N LYS A 159 13.73 -3.47 -8.96
CA LYS A 159 14.85 -2.62 -9.40
C LYS A 159 15.61 -2.15 -8.18
N SER A 160 16.87 -2.60 -8.05
CA SER A 160 17.76 -2.16 -6.98
C SER A 160 18.84 -1.22 -7.52
N SER A 161 19.30 -0.29 -6.68
CA SER A 161 20.35 0.69 -7.02
C SER A 161 21.76 0.09 -7.14
N ARG A 162 21.93 -1.22 -6.90
CA ARG A 162 23.20 -1.94 -7.05
C ARG A 162 23.10 -3.01 -8.15
N SER A 163 23.20 -2.61 -9.40
CA SER A 163 23.79 -3.49 -10.42
C SER A 163 25.31 -3.35 -10.34
N ARG A 164 25.95 -4.10 -9.43
CA ARG A 164 27.34 -4.48 -9.66
C ARG A 164 27.29 -5.70 -10.56
N GLU A 165 27.46 -5.47 -11.86
CA GLU A 165 27.97 -6.52 -12.74
C GLU A 165 29.32 -6.98 -12.14
N HIS A 166 29.45 -8.28 -11.97
CA HIS A 166 30.65 -8.96 -11.51
C HIS A 166 31.45 -9.40 -12.73
#